data_AF-A0AAW6LQR3-F1
#
_entry.id   AF-A0AAW6LQR3-F1
#
_cell.length_a   1.000
_cell.length_b   1.000
_cell.length_c   1.000
_cell.angle_alpha   90.00
_cell.angle_beta   90.00
_cell.angle_gamma   90.00
#
_symmetry.space_group_name_H-M   'P 1'
#
loop_
_entity.id
_entity.type
_entity.pdbx_description
1 polymer ?
#
loop_
_entity_poly.entity_id
_entity_poly.type
_entity_poly.pdbx_seq_one_letter_code
_entity_poly.pdbx_strand_id
1 'polypeptide(L)' 'MAHNETVLVEQFGVWGEHPSHPARDWQHEVADGDTRLGYWAWVAAQLDNADT' A
#
# COMPACT_ATOMS: atom_id res chain seq x y z
N MET A 1 -1.12 -10.73 -10.68
CA MET A 1 -2.52 -10.78 -10.18
C MET A 1 -2.84 -9.35 -9.75
N ALA A 2 -3.96 -8.73 -10.16
CA ALA A 2 -4.23 -7.36 -9.71
C ALA A 2 -4.41 -7.35 -8.18
N HIS A 3 -3.45 -6.77 -7.45
CA HIS A 3 -3.50 -6.66 -6.01
C HIS A 3 -4.57 -5.61 -5.68
N ASN A 4 -5.79 -6.05 -5.38
CA ASN A 4 -6.90 -5.14 -5.11
C ASN A 4 -6.86 -4.66 -3.66
N GLU A 5 -7.04 -3.35 -3.45
CA GLU A 5 -7.10 -2.69 -2.13
C GLU A 5 -8.05 -3.40 -1.16
N THR A 6 -9.20 -3.85 -1.66
CA THR A 6 -10.23 -4.55 -0.88
C THR A 6 -9.70 -5.82 -0.22
N VAL A 7 -8.85 -6.59 -0.91
CA VAL A 7 -8.29 -7.85 -0.38
C VAL A 7 -7.33 -7.56 0.77
N LEU A 8 -6.53 -6.51 0.65
CA LEU A 8 -5.60 -6.08 1.69
C LEU A 8 -6.35 -5.58 2.93
N VAL A 9 -7.41 -4.80 2.72
CA VAL A 9 -8.30 -4.33 3.79
C VAL A 9 -9.00 -5.49 4.50
N GLU A 10 -9.46 -6.50 3.76
CA GLU A 10 -10.09 -7.69 4.36
C GLU A 10 -9.09 -8.54 5.16
N GLN A 11 -7.83 -8.61 4.71
CA GLN A 11 -6.79 -9.42 5.34
C GLN A 11 -6.18 -8.77 6.58
N PHE A 12 -5.84 -7.48 6.50
CA PHE A 12 -5.13 -6.75 7.56
C PHE A 12 -6.04 -5.82 8.36
N GLY A 13 -7.26 -5.56 7.87
CA GLY A 13 -8.21 -4.63 8.46
C GLY A 13 -8.05 -3.21 7.88
N VAL A 14 -9.12 -2.42 7.94
CA VAL A 14 -9.17 -1.03 7.41
C VAL A 14 -8.07 -0.14 8.00
N TRP A 15 -7.74 -0.35 9.28
CA TRP A 15 -6.71 0.37 10.03
C TRP A 15 -5.43 -0.44 10.24
N GLY A 16 -5.33 -1.60 9.57
CA GLY A 16 -4.14 -2.42 9.61
C GLY A 16 -3.02 -1.85 8.77
N GLU A 17 -1.89 -2.54 8.80
CA GLU A 17 -0.75 -2.25 7.94
C GLU A 17 -0.17 -3.54 7.37
N HIS A 18 0.36 -3.45 6.16
CA HIS A 18 1.04 -4.56 5.52
C HIS A 18 2.45 -4.72 6.12
N PRO A 19 2.85 -5.92 6.56
CA PRO A 19 4.10 -6.14 7.30
C PRO A 19 5.36 -5.76 6.51
N SER A 20 5.34 -5.88 5.18
CA SER A 20 6.46 -5.47 4.31
C SER A 20 6.36 -4.03 3.79
N HIS A 21 5.21 -3.38 3.99
CA HIS A 21 4.91 -2.05 3.45
C HIS A 21 4.22 -1.21 4.53
N PRO A 22 4.93 -0.82 5.59
CA PRO A 22 4.36 -0.09 6.71
C PRO A 22 3.85 1.28 6.28
N ALA A 23 2.85 1.82 6.99
CA ALA A 23 2.26 3.12 6.66
C ALA A 23 3.26 4.28 6.73
N ARG A 24 4.37 4.11 7.47
CA ARG A 24 5.45 5.10 7.55
C ARG A 24 6.15 5.33 6.20
N ASP A 25 6.34 4.28 5.42
CA ASP A 25 7.01 4.38 4.12
C ASP A 25 6.11 5.12 3.13
N TRP A 26 4.81 4.78 3.12
CA TRP A 26 3.79 5.53 2.40
C TRP A 26 3.76 7.01 2.80
N GLN A 27 3.81 7.32 4.10
CA GLN A 27 3.82 8.70 4.59
C GLN A 27 5.05 9.47 4.09
N HIS A 28 6.20 8.82 4.00
CA HIS A 28 7.42 9.42 3.47
C HIS A 28 7.24 9.79 1.99
N GLU A 29 6.75 8.87 1.17
CA GLU A 29 6.49 9.13 -0.25
C GLU A 29 5.42 10.19 -0.48
N VAL A 30 4.39 10.25 0.38
CA VAL A 30 3.38 11.33 0.33
C VAL A 30 4.00 12.67 0.68
N ALA A 31 4.86 12.71 1.70
CA ALA A 31 5.52 13.94 2.14
C ALA A 31 6.51 14.47 1.09
N ASP A 32 7.24 13.59 0.42
CA ASP A 32 8.17 13.92 -0.66
C ASP A 32 7.43 14.26 -1.97
N GLY A 33 6.15 13.89 -2.07
CA GLY A 33 5.30 14.14 -3.24
C GLY A 33 5.45 13.09 -4.34
N ASP A 34 6.10 11.97 -4.04
CA ASP A 34 6.30 10.83 -4.93
C ASP A 34 5.00 10.05 -5.16
N THR A 35 4.09 10.07 -4.18
CA THR A 35 2.77 9.44 -4.32
C THR A 35 1.62 10.32 -3.86
N ARG A 36 0.48 10.16 -4.52
CA ARG A 36 -0.83 10.74 -4.14
C ARG A 36 -1.87 9.66 -3.84
N LEU A 37 -1.45 8.41 -3.85
CA LEU A 37 -2.31 7.26 -3.59
C LEU A 37 -2.67 7.20 -2.10
N GLY A 38 -3.86 6.67 -1.78
CA GLY A 38 -4.18 6.26 -0.41
C GLY A 38 -3.32 5.06 0.00
N TYR A 39 -3.20 4.80 1.32
CA TYR A 39 -2.29 3.76 1.83
C TYR A 39 -2.48 2.38 1.17
N TRP A 40 -3.70 1.86 1.12
CA TRP A 40 -3.96 0.54 0.52
C TRP A 40 -3.73 0.51 -1.00
N ALA A 41 -4.04 1.61 -1.69
CA ALA A 41 -3.75 1.78 -3.11
C ALA A 41 -2.25 1.79 -3.38
N TRP A 42 -1.48 2.43 -2.49
CA TRP A 42 -0.03 2.43 -2.54
C TRP A 42 0.55 1.04 -2.28
N VAL A 43 0.09 0.33 -1.24
CA VAL A 43 0.53 -1.05 -0.98
C VAL A 43 0.26 -1.96 -2.17
N ALA A 44 -0.94 -1.88 -2.76
CA ALA A 44 -1.29 -2.61 -3.97
C ALA A 44 -0.31 -2.36 -5.13
N ALA A 45 0.03 -1.08 -5.38
CA ALA A 45 1.00 -0.72 -6.40
C ALA A 45 2.41 -1.27 -6.10
N GLN A 46 2.86 -1.23 -4.85
CA GLN A 46 4.15 -1.80 -4.44
C GLN A 46 4.21 -3.31 -4.64
N LEU A 47 3.11 -4.03 -4.38
CA LEU A 47 3.02 -5.48 -4.60
C LEU A 47 3.03 -5.83 -6.10
N ASP A 48 2.32 -5.07 -6.95
CA ASP A 48 2.38 -5.26 -8.40
C ASP A 48 3.78 -4.96 -8.97
N ASN A 49 4.46 -3.94 -8.44
CA ASN A 49 5.85 -3.63 -8.82
C ASN A 49 6.82 -4.75 -8.40
N ALA A 50 6.58 -5.43 -7.28
CA ALA A 50 7.42 -6.52 -6.78
C ALA A 50 7.20 -7.86 -7.51
N ASP A 51 6.06 -8.03 -8.20
CA ASP A 51 5.72 -9.23 -8.99
C ASP A 51 6.29 -9.18 -10.43
N THR A 52 7.00 -8.10 -10.80
CA THR A 52 7.66 -7.90 -12.12
C THR A 52 9.15 -8.21 -12.05
#